data_AF-A0A3Q3KSP6-F1
#
_entry.id   AF-A0A3Q3KSP6-F1
#
_cell.length_a   1.000
_cell.length_b   1.000
_cell.length_c   1.000
_cell.angle_alpha   90.00
_cell.angle_beta   90.00
_cell.angle_gamma   90.00
#
_symmetry.space_group_name_H-M   'P 1'
#
loop_
_entity.id
_entity.type
_entity.pdbx_description
1 polymer ?
#
loop_
_entity_poly.entity_id
_entity_poly.type
_entity_poly.pdbx_seq_one_letter_code
_entity_poly.pdbx_strand_id
1 'polypeptide(L)'
;TFKVHFPLTGCLEDCLYLNIFVPLDVDFSSPLRSTLPVMVWIHGGDFIAGSASKPLYDGRFISNFTHTVVVSMEYRLGEEL
;
A
#
# COMPACT_ATOMS: atom_id res chain seq x y z
N THR A 1 -0.88 -5.41 11.52
CA THR A 1 0.06 -4.89 10.51
C THR A 1 1.04 -5.98 10.13
N PHE A 2 0.87 -6.59 8.95
CA PHE A 2 1.95 -7.37 8.36
C PHE A 2 3.00 -6.36 7.88
N LYS A 3 4.06 -6.19 8.67
CA LYS A 3 5.23 -5.45 8.24
C LYS A 3 6.16 -6.46 7.59
N VAL A 4 6.22 -6.46 6.26
CA VAL A 4 7.33 -7.09 5.57
C VAL A 4 8.58 -6.34 6.01
N HIS A 5 9.56 -7.08 6.52
CA HIS A 5 10.84 -6.54 6.92
C HIS A 5 11.55 -6.01 5.67
N PHE A 6 11.54 -4.70 5.47
CA PHE A 6 12.43 -4.03 4.53
C PHE A 6 13.80 -3.86 5.23
N PRO A 7 14.87 -4.54 4.77
CA PRO A 7 16.21 -4.22 5.21
C PRO A 7 16.49 -2.76 4.85
N LEU A 8 17.04 -1.98 5.79
CA LEU A 8 17.39 -0.58 5.58
C LEU A 8 18.60 -0.38 4.63
N THR A 9 18.92 -1.39 3.81
CA THR A 9 20.14 -1.45 3.00
C THR A 9 19.83 -1.99 1.60
N GLY A 10 19.73 -1.08 0.63
CA GLY A 10 19.81 -1.36 -0.81
C GLY A 10 18.49 -1.44 -1.56
N CYS A 11 18.51 -1.06 -2.83
CA CYS A 11 17.50 -1.44 -3.81
C CYS A 11 17.52 -2.97 -3.94
N LEU A 12 16.55 -3.63 -3.31
CA LEU A 12 16.38 -5.07 -3.38
C LEU A 12 15.48 -5.42 -4.56
N GLU A 13 15.86 -6.41 -5.35
CA GLU A 13 15.00 -6.96 -6.40
C GLU A 13 13.77 -7.67 -5.81
N ASP A 14 13.89 -8.16 -4.58
CA ASP A 14 12.76 -8.62 -3.78
C ASP A 14 12.01 -7.43 -3.19
N CYS A 15 11.21 -6.76 -4.04
CA CYS A 15 10.48 -5.55 -3.69
C CYS A 15 8.98 -5.61 -4.00
N LEU A 16 8.45 -6.68 -4.59
CA LEU A 16 7.05 -6.76 -5.04
C LEU A 16 6.07 -7.00 -3.87
N TYR A 17 5.83 -5.95 -3.09
CA TYR A 17 4.98 -5.96 -1.92
C TYR A 17 3.79 -5.02 -2.04
N LEU A 18 2.73 -5.33 -1.29
CA LEU A 18 1.52 -4.53 -1.17
C LEU A 18 1.34 -4.08 0.28
N ASN A 19 0.90 -2.83 0.46
CA ASN A 19 0.34 -2.36 1.71
C ASN A 19 -1.18 -2.33 1.58
N ILE A 20 -1.90 -2.95 2.51
CA ILE A 20 -3.36 -3.00 2.52
C ILE A 20 -3.85 -2.32 3.80
N PHE A 21 -4.67 -1.29 3.63
CA PHE A 21 -5.30 -0.54 4.70
C PHE A 21 -6.81 -0.78 4.66
N VAL A 22 -7.36 -1.16 5.80
CA VAL A 22 -8.78 -1.46 5.99
C VAL A 22 -9.34 -0.48 7.03
N PRO A 23 -10.59 -0.01 6.87
CA PRO A 23 -11.26 0.77 7.91
C PRO A 23 -11.31 0.00 9.24
N LEU A 24 -11.17 0.72 10.35
CA LEU A 24 -11.03 0.14 11.70
C LEU A 24 -12.32 -0.52 12.22
N ASP A 25 -13.48 -0.12 11.69
CA ASP A 25 -14.81 -0.59 12.07
C ASP A 25 -15.25 -1.85 11.30
N VAL A 26 -14.41 -2.36 10.38
CA VAL A 26 -14.65 -3.60 9.67
C VAL A 26 -14.39 -4.78 10.60
N ASP A 27 -15.46 -5.49 10.95
CA ASP A 27 -15.40 -6.76 11.66
C ASP A 27 -15.23 -7.93 10.67
N PHE A 28 -14.12 -8.66 10.82
CA PHE A 28 -13.81 -9.85 10.02
C PHE A 28 -14.25 -11.17 10.68
N SER A 29 -14.80 -11.11 11.90
CA SER A 29 -15.30 -12.31 12.60
C SER A 29 -16.66 -12.77 12.09
N SER A 30 -17.36 -11.91 11.35
CA SER A 30 -18.66 -12.19 10.72
C SER A 30 -18.64 -11.81 9.23
N PRO A 31 -19.53 -12.39 8.40
CA PRO A 31 -19.63 -11.98 7.00
C PRO A 31 -19.93 -10.48 6.89
N LEU A 32 -19.21 -9.79 6.01
CA LEU A 32 -19.49 -8.37 5.76
C LEU A 32 -20.94 -8.19 5.31
N ARG A 33 -21.61 -7.19 5.88
CA ARG A 33 -22.98 -6.80 5.48
C ARG A 33 -23.04 -6.23 4.06
N SER A 34 -21.94 -5.65 3.58
CA SER A 34 -21.79 -5.06 2.25
C SER A 34 -20.32 -5.10 1.83
N THR A 35 -20.06 -5.16 0.52
CA THR A 35 -18.70 -5.04 -0.01
C THR A 35 -18.15 -3.62 0.15
N LEU A 36 -16.84 -3.50 0.34
CA LEU A 36 -16.13 -2.22 0.37
C LEU A 36 -15.56 -1.90 -1.01
N PRO A 37 -15.57 -0.62 -1.44
CA PRO A 37 -14.79 -0.21 -2.59
C PRO A 37 -13.28 -0.41 -2.34
N VAL A 38 -12.52 -0.57 -3.42
CA VAL A 38 -11.06 -0.71 -3.37
C VAL A 38 -10.42 0.42 -4.17
N MET A 39 -9.54 1.18 -3.51
CA MET A 39 -8.70 2.22 -4.12
C MET A 39 -7.27 1.71 -4.21
N VAL A 40 -6.71 1.68 -5.42
CA VAL A 40 -5.31 1.29 -5.66
C VAL A 40 -4.49 2.54 -5.96
N TRP A 41 -3.44 2.77 -5.17
CA TRP A 41 -2.50 3.87 -5.32
C TRP A 41 -1.17 3.37 -5.90
N ILE A 42 -0.73 4.03 -6.97
CA ILE A 42 0.55 3.77 -7.65
C ILE A 42 1.40 5.02 -7.48
N HIS A 43 2.58 4.88 -6.90
CA HIS A 43 3.47 6.02 -6.71
C HIS A 43 4.09 6.48 -8.04
N GLY A 44 4.29 7.79 -8.17
CA GLY A 44 5.05 8.37 -9.29
C GLY A 44 6.56 8.28 -9.09
N GLY A 45 7.29 9.00 -9.95
CA GLY A 45 8.76 9.10 -9.97
C GLY A 45 9.37 8.60 -11.28
N ASP A 46 8.73 8.96 -12.40
CA ASP A 46 9.23 8.77 -13.78
C ASP A 46 9.70 7.35 -14.11
N PHE A 47 9.11 6.35 -13.45
CA PHE A 47 9.47 4.93 -13.57
C PHE A 47 10.91 4.58 -13.16
N ILE A 48 11.67 5.52 -12.59
CA ILE A 48 13.06 5.32 -12.12
C ILE A 48 13.22 5.50 -10.60
N ALA A 49 12.23 6.14 -9.96
CA ALA A 49 12.26 6.43 -8.53
C ALA A 49 10.87 6.28 -7.89
N GLY A 50 10.84 6.12 -6.57
CA GLY A 50 9.60 6.08 -5.79
C GLY A 50 9.51 4.85 -4.88
N SER A 51 8.51 4.86 -4.00
CA SER A 51 8.17 3.71 -3.17
C SER A 51 6.77 3.90 -2.57
N ALA A 52 6.00 2.82 -2.49
CA ALA A 52 4.70 2.78 -1.81
C ALA A 52 4.82 2.89 -0.28
N SER A 53 6.02 2.69 0.27
CA SER A 53 6.32 2.73 1.70
C SER A 53 6.62 4.13 2.24
N LYS A 54 6.59 5.17 1.38
CA LYS A 54 6.78 6.56 1.82
C LYS A 54 5.69 6.95 2.84
N PRO A 55 6.02 7.61 3.96
CA PRO A 55 5.04 8.03 4.97
C PRO A 55 3.90 8.89 4.42
N LEU A 56 4.14 9.61 3.32
CA LEU A 56 3.13 10.41 2.61
C LEU A 56 1.97 9.55 2.06
N TYR A 57 2.21 8.27 1.80
CA TYR A 57 1.23 7.33 1.22
C TYR A 57 0.56 6.43 2.26
N ASP A 58 0.58 6.84 3.53
CA ASP A 58 -0.12 6.12 4.60
C ASP A 58 -1.64 6.15 4.38
N GLY A 59 -2.19 5.03 3.92
CA GLY A 59 -3.60 4.89 3.57
C GLY A 59 -4.56 4.82 4.75
N ARG A 60 -4.08 4.81 6.01
CA ARG A 60 -4.94 4.66 7.19
C ARG A 60 -5.98 5.77 7.31
N PHE A 61 -5.61 7.02 7.02
CA PHE A 61 -6.53 8.15 7.15
C PHE A 61 -7.65 8.08 6.10
N ILE A 62 -7.28 7.93 4.83
CA ILE A 62 -8.24 7.89 3.73
C ILE A 62 -9.11 6.64 3.77
N SER A 63 -8.55 5.49 4.17
CA SER A 63 -9.32 4.25 4.34
C SER A 63 -10.45 4.42 5.34
N ASN A 64 -10.14 4.95 6.54
CA ASN A 64 -11.15 5.20 7.57
C ASN A 64 -12.14 6.31 7.16
N PHE A 65 -11.65 7.41 6.59
CA PHE A 65 -12.50 8.56 6.26
C PHE A 65 -13.50 8.25 5.14
N THR A 66 -13.10 7.44 4.17
CA THR A 66 -13.92 7.11 2.99
C THR A 66 -14.57 5.74 3.04
N HIS A 67 -14.35 4.99 4.14
CA HIS A 67 -14.84 3.62 4.30
C HIS A 67 -14.49 2.73 3.08
N THR A 68 -13.22 2.79 2.68
CA THR A 68 -12.66 2.18 1.47
C THR A 68 -11.42 1.35 1.82
N VAL A 69 -11.23 0.20 1.18
CA VAL A 69 -9.95 -0.53 1.26
C VAL A 69 -8.94 0.18 0.39
N VAL A 70 -7.82 0.59 0.97
CA VAL A 70 -6.75 1.30 0.24
C VAL A 70 -5.59 0.35 0.08
N VAL A 71 -5.10 0.21 -1.14
CA VAL A 71 -3.95 -0.62 -1.49
C VAL A 71 -2.88 0.28 -2.09
N SER A 72 -1.67 0.24 -1.56
CA SER A 72 -0.50 0.80 -2.25
C SER A 72 0.48 -0.31 -2.61
N MET A 73 1.16 -0.18 -3.75
CA MET A 73 1.98 -1.26 -4.31
C MET A 73 3.35 -0.77 -4.73
N GLU A 74 4.36 -1.59 -4.46
CA GLU A 74 5.66 -1.45 -5.10
C GLU A 74 5.60 -2.05 -6.52
N TYR A 75 6.30 -1.42 -7.46
CA TYR A 75 6.53 -1.94 -8.80
C TYR A 75 8.00 -1.76 -9.17
N ARG A 76 8.51 -2.62 -10.07
CA ARG A 76 9.88 -2.52 -10.55
C ARG A 76 10.10 -1.19 -11.27
N LEU A 77 11.18 -0.52 -10.90
CA LEU A 77 11.66 0.71 -11.51
C LEU A 77 12.82 0.39 -12.46
N GLY A 78 13.04 1.27 -13.44
CA GLY A 78 14.19 1.20 -14.35
C GLY A 78 15.46 1.74 -13.71
N GLU A 79 16.58 1.50 -14.37
CA GLU A 79 17.85 2.14 -14.01
C GLU A 79 17.91 3.56 -14.56
N GLU A 80 18.44 4.49 -13.76
CA GLU A 80 18.86 5.81 -14.22
C GLU A 80 20.22 5.66 -14.92
N LEU A 81 20.32 6.08 -16.19
CA LEU A 81 21.56 6.07 -16.97
C LEU A 81 22.51 7.19 -16.53
#